data_AF-Q79A77-F1
#
_entry.id   AF-Q79A77-F1
#
_cell.length_a   1.000
_cell.length_b   1.000
_cell.length_c   1.000
_cell.angle_alpha   90.00
_cell.angle_beta   90.00
_cell.angle_gamma   90.00
#
_symmetry.space_group_name_H-M   'P 1'
#
loop_
_entity.id
_entity.type
_entity.pdbx_description
1 polymer ?
#
loop_
_entity_poly.entity_id
_entity_poly.type
_entity_poly.pdbx_seq_one_letter_code
_entity_poly.pdbx_strand_id
1 'polypeptide(L)'
;GDARIYCSSADWMDRNLFNRVEACFPIEDSALKKRIYQQGLLNYLQDNQQAWLLQSDGTWVRVESTEGETAHNAQQTLLSIFA
;
A
#
# COMPACT_ATOMS: atom_id res chain seq x y z
N GLY A 1 8.12 -13.72 -12.78
CA GLY A 1 7.04 -14.58 -12.26
C GLY A 1 5.69 -14.00 -12.62
N ASP A 2 4.62 -14.76 -12.48
CA ASP A 2 3.24 -14.28 -12.67
C ASP A 2 2.71 -13.73 -11.33
N ALA A 3 2.75 -12.40 -11.19
CA ALA A 3 2.31 -11.74 -9.97
C ALA A 3 0.78 -11.76 -9.87
N ARG A 4 0.27 -12.34 -8.78
CA ARG A 4 -1.16 -12.33 -8.44
C ARG A 4 -1.45 -11.20 -7.47
N ILE A 5 -2.51 -10.45 -7.76
CA ILE A 5 -3.00 -9.36 -6.91
C ILE A 5 -4.38 -9.74 -6.44
N TYR A 6 -4.60 -9.57 -5.14
CA TYR A 6 -5.87 -9.81 -4.47
C TYR A 6 -6.31 -8.55 -3.77
N CYS A 7 -7.62 -8.31 -3.77
CA CYS A 7 -8.24 -7.36 -2.85
C CYS A 7 -8.97 -8.15 -1.77
N SER A 8 -8.82 -7.73 -0.52
CA SER A 8 -9.36 -8.41 0.66
C SER A 8 -9.96 -7.40 1.61
N SER A 9 -11.05 -7.78 2.28
CA SER A 9 -11.58 -7.04 3.43
C SER A 9 -10.87 -7.40 4.75
N ALA A 10 -10.18 -8.54 4.79
CA ALA A 10 -9.49 -9.05 5.97
C ALA A 10 -8.07 -8.47 6.12
N ASP A 11 -7.70 -8.12 7.35
CA ASP A 11 -6.31 -8.04 7.79
C ASP A 11 -5.82 -9.42 8.30
N TRP A 12 -4.52 -9.55 8.60
CA TRP A 12 -3.92 -10.80 9.09
C TRP A 12 -4.04 -10.95 10.62
N MET A 13 -5.26 -10.89 11.12
CA MET A 13 -5.55 -11.11 12.54
C MET A 13 -6.52 -12.29 12.70
N ASP A 14 -6.35 -13.09 13.74
CA ASP A 14 -7.17 -14.28 14.02
C ASP A 14 -8.68 -14.00 13.96
N ARG A 15 -9.09 -12.82 14.45
CA ARG A 15 -10.49 -12.39 14.42
C ARG A 15 -11.05 -12.32 13.00
N ASN A 16 -10.24 -11.91 12.01
CA ASN A 16 -10.65 -11.76 10.62
C ASN A 16 -10.50 -13.08 9.86
N LEU A 17 -9.52 -13.93 10.23
CA LEU A 17 -9.29 -15.21 9.56
C LEU A 17 -10.23 -16.33 10.02
N PHE A 18 -10.69 -16.32 11.27
CA PHE A 18 -11.44 -17.44 11.85
C PHE A 18 -12.84 -17.06 12.35
N ASN A 19 -13.04 -15.80 12.75
CA ASN A 19 -14.23 -15.41 13.52
C ASN A 19 -15.13 -14.39 12.79
N ARG A 20 -14.78 -13.97 11.57
CA ARG A 20 -15.54 -13.02 10.76
C ARG A 20 -15.76 -13.55 9.36
N VAL A 21 -16.84 -13.08 8.73
CA VAL A 21 -17.09 -13.29 7.31
C VAL A 21 -16.34 -12.21 6.55
N GLU A 22 -15.44 -12.63 5.65
CA GLU A 22 -14.57 -11.74 4.88
C GLU A 22 -14.63 -12.11 3.39
N ALA A 23 -14.33 -11.14 2.52
CA ALA A 23 -14.24 -11.35 1.08
C ALA A 23 -12.80 -11.14 0.60
N CYS A 24 -12.30 -12.08 -0.20
CA CYS A 24 -11.01 -11.98 -0.88
C CYS A 24 -11.16 -12.51 -2.29
N PHE A 25 -10.74 -11.73 -3.28
CA PHE A 25 -10.90 -12.09 -4.69
C PHE A 25 -9.67 -11.68 -5.51
N PRO A 26 -9.32 -12.47 -6.53
CA PRO A 26 -8.24 -12.13 -7.44
C PRO A 26 -8.66 -10.98 -8.36
N ILE A 27 -7.70 -10.13 -8.71
CA ILE A 27 -7.84 -9.19 -9.81
C ILE A 27 -7.31 -9.89 -11.06
N GLU A 28 -8.18 -10.24 -12.01
CA GLU A 28 -7.77 -10.97 -13.22
C GLU A 28 -7.33 -10.04 -14.36
N ASP A 29 -8.03 -8.91 -14.51
CA ASP A 29 -7.74 -7.92 -15.56
C ASP A 29 -6.34 -7.32 -15.40
N SER A 30 -5.54 -7.41 -16.47
CA SER A 30 -4.14 -6.99 -16.46
C SER A 30 -3.95 -5.48 -16.27
N ALA A 31 -4.87 -4.65 -16.77
CA ALA A 31 -4.82 -3.21 -16.60
C ALA A 31 -5.15 -2.82 -15.16
N LEU A 32 -6.16 -3.46 -14.56
CA LEU A 32 -6.50 -3.27 -13.14
C LEU A 32 -5.38 -3.75 -12.21
N LYS A 33 -4.76 -4.91 -12.48
CA LYS A 33 -3.57 -5.38 -11.74
C LYS A 33 -2.48 -4.31 -11.74
N LYS A 34 -2.11 -3.82 -12.93
CA LYS A 34 -1.06 -2.81 -13.09
C LYS A 34 -1.41 -1.52 -12.35
N ARG A 35 -2.67 -1.06 -12.45
CA ARG A 35 -3.15 0.14 -11.76
C ARG A 35 -3.02 0.00 -10.24
N ILE A 36 -3.54 -1.08 -9.67
CA ILE A 36 -3.50 -1.34 -8.22
C ILE A 36 -2.05 -1.46 -7.73
N TYR A 37 -1.19 -2.15 -8.47
CA TYR A 37 0.21 -2.28 -8.12
C TYR A 37 0.94 -0.93 -8.11
N GLN A 38 0.76 -0.12 -9.15
CA GLN A 38 1.46 1.16 -9.28
C GLN A 38 0.90 2.23 -8.34
N GLN A 39 -0.42 2.41 -8.31
CA GLN A 39 -1.09 3.48 -7.57
C GLN A 39 -1.40 3.12 -6.12
N GLY A 40 -1.56 1.82 -5.83
CA GLY A 40 -1.77 1.32 -4.48
C GLY A 40 -0.46 0.97 -3.80
N LEU A 41 0.22 -0.08 -4.26
CA LEU A 41 1.40 -0.59 -3.54
C LEU A 41 2.64 0.31 -3.70
N LEU A 42 3.10 0.53 -4.93
CA LEU A 42 4.35 1.27 -5.15
C LEU A 42 4.25 2.73 -4.70
N ASN A 43 3.14 3.40 -5.01
CA ASN A 43 2.89 4.78 -4.60
C ASN A 43 3.03 4.98 -3.08
N TYR A 44 2.50 4.07 -2.25
CA TYR A 44 2.60 4.16 -0.79
C TYR A 44 3.97 3.73 -0.26
N LEU A 45 4.67 2.80 -0.93
CA LEU A 45 6.04 2.44 -0.57
C LEU A 45 7.05 3.56 -0.87
N GLN A 46 6.73 4.45 -1.81
CA GLN A 46 7.55 5.61 -2.16
C GLN A 46 7.26 6.84 -1.28
N ASP A 47 6.26 6.79 -0.39
CA ASP A 47 5.90 7.95 0.42
C ASP A 47 7.03 8.32 1.38
N ASN A 48 7.54 9.55 1.23
CA ASN A 48 8.62 10.09 2.06
C ASN A 48 8.20 11.37 2.81
N GLN A 49 6.90 11.57 2.97
CA GLN A 49 6.31 12.75 3.61
C GLN A 49 5.42 12.38 4.80
N GLN A 50 4.70 11.26 4.73
CA GLN A 50 3.71 10.81 5.69
C GLN A 50 3.97 9.37 6.20
N ALA A 51 4.86 8.61 5.56
CA ALA A 51 5.21 7.26 5.99
C ALA A 51 6.02 7.22 7.31
N TRP A 52 5.84 6.12 8.04
CA TRP A 52 6.60 5.78 9.25
C TRP A 52 7.10 4.34 9.14
N LEU A 53 8.37 4.12 9.48
CA LEU A 53 9.02 2.82 9.47
C LEU A 53 9.01 2.22 10.88
N LEU A 54 8.37 1.06 11.00
CA LEU A 54 8.43 0.23 12.20
C LEU A 54 9.80 -0.43 12.30
N GLN A 55 10.51 -0.15 13.38
CA GLN A 55 11.77 -0.79 13.70
C GLN A 55 11.55 -2.14 14.40
N SER A 56 12.56 -2.99 14.41
CA SER A 56 12.49 -4.32 15.06
C SER A 56 12.26 -4.25 16.58
N ASP A 57 12.57 -3.12 17.21
CA ASP A 57 12.36 -2.87 18.63
C ASP A 57 10.95 -2.29 18.96
N GLY A 58 10.11 -2.12 17.94
CA GLY A 58 8.75 -1.57 18.09
C GLY A 58 8.68 -0.04 18.05
N THR A 59 9.81 0.66 17.89
CA THR A 59 9.81 2.11 17.72
C THR A 59 9.42 2.49 16.28
N TRP A 60 8.87 3.70 16.14
CA TRP A 60 8.48 4.25 14.85
C TRP A 60 9.37 5.43 14.50
N VAL A 61 9.95 5.39 13.30
CA VAL A 61 10.76 6.48 12.76
C VAL A 61 10.05 7.04 11.54
N ARG A 62 9.84 8.35 11.49
CA ARG A 62 9.22 8.98 10.32
C ARG A 62 10.19 8.89 9.14
N VAL A 63 9.67 8.57 7.96
CA VAL A 63 10.47 8.66 6.73
C VAL A 63 10.75 10.13 6.46
N GLU A 64 12.03 10.46 6.30
CA GLU A 64 12.49 11.78 5.89
C GLU A 64 13.04 11.69 4.48
N SER A 65 12.77 12.71 3.67
CA SER A 65 13.36 12.81 2.34
C SER A 65 14.86 13.10 2.47
N THR A 66 15.68 12.36 1.72
CA THR A 66 17.12 12.63 1.65
C THR A 66 17.42 13.82 0.72
N GLU A 67 18.60 14.43 0.87
CA GLU A 67 18.99 15.56 0.03
C GLU A 67 19.05 15.13 -1.45
N GLY A 68 18.32 15.85 -2.31
CA GLY A 68 18.18 15.53 -3.73
C GLY A 68 17.06 14.53 -4.07
N GLU A 69 16.36 13.99 -3.07
CA GLU A 69 15.21 13.14 -3.29
C GLU A 69 13.95 13.96 -3.63
N THR A 70 13.14 13.45 -4.54
CA THR A 70 11.87 14.10 -4.87
C THR A 70 10.87 13.87 -3.75
N ALA A 71 10.28 14.96 -3.23
CA ALA A 71 9.20 14.86 -2.25
C ALA A 71 8.00 14.12 -2.86
N HIS A 72 7.58 13.04 -2.20
CA HIS A 72 6.50 12.16 -2.65
C HIS A 72 5.49 11.93 -1.53
N ASN A 73 4.26 12.39 -1.76
CA ASN A 73 3.12 12.14 -0.89
C ASN A 73 2.09 11.29 -1.65
N ALA A 74 1.84 10.08 -1.15
CA ALA A 74 1.03 9.09 -1.83
C ALA A 74 -0.43 9.54 -2.00
N GLN A 75 -1.02 10.15 -0.96
CA GLN A 75 -2.41 10.59 -0.99
C GLN A 75 -2.60 11.82 -1.89
N GLN A 76 -1.68 12.79 -1.83
CA GLN A 76 -1.71 13.95 -2.71
C GLN A 76 -1.56 13.57 -4.19
N THR A 77 -0.71 12.58 -4.47
CA THR A 77 -0.56 12.00 -5.81
C THR A 77 -1.85 11.35 -6.30
N LEU A 78 -2.57 10.63 -5.44
CA LEU A 78 -3.86 10.04 -5.83
C LEU A 78 -4.93 11.10 -6.06
N LEU A 79 -4.97 12.14 -5.23
CA LEU A 79 -5.89 13.27 -5.42
C LEU A 79 -5.62 13.99 -6.75
N SER A 80 -4.36 14.25 -7.13
CA SER A 80 -4.08 14.92 -8.41
C SER A 80 -4.43 14.10 -9.65
N ILE A 81 -4.49 12.77 -9.54
CA ILE A 81 -4.87 11.88 -10.64
C ILE A 81 -6.40 11.78 -10.78
N PHE A 82 -7.16 11.86 -9.68
CA PHE A 82 -8.58 11.51 -9.65
C PHE A 82 -9.54 12.64 -9.25
N ALA A 83 -9.04 13.79 -8.79
CA ALA A 83 -9.84 14.99 -8.56
C ALA A 83 -10.04 15.76 -9.87
#